data_AF-A0A3M7LW03-F1
#
_entry.id   AF-A0A3M7LW03-F1
#
_cell.length_a   1.000
_cell.length_b   1.000
_cell.length_c   1.000
_cell.angle_alpha   90.00
_cell.angle_beta   90.00
_cell.angle_gamma   90.00
#
_symmetry.space_group_name_H-M   'P 1'
#
loop_
_entity.id
_entity.type
_entity.pdbx_description
1 polymer ?
#
loop_
_entity_poly.entity_id
_entity_poly.type
_entity_poly.pdbx_seq_one_letter_code
_entity_poly.pdbx_strand_id
1 'polypeptide(L)'
;MPNGRSLPPGVPATAIITGTFLSGAMMGLSLMAVPLFLDTNTESAHMLNQWARLYHYGHLLLPTMSVVTSLLYGYTAAGKRSSAQSWIAYAVAGVVTLSMIPFTLLVMVPTNNTLFRLADEIKSDAAVTTLGQIQELVTRWGRMHFIRSLSPLVGAIIGLRALMKEGAV
;
A
#
# COMPACT_ATOMS: atom_id res chain seq x y z
N MET A 1 3.25 26.53 33.28
CA MET A 1 3.00 25.19 32.70
C MET A 1 1.96 25.36 31.60
N PRO A 2 2.23 25.01 30.33
CA PRO A 2 1.19 25.07 29.30
C PRO A 2 0.24 23.89 29.51
N ASN A 3 -1.05 24.17 29.57
CA ASN A 3 -2.12 23.19 29.77
C ASN A 3 -2.04 22.06 28.72
N GLY A 4 -1.59 20.88 29.15
CA GLY A 4 -1.43 19.69 28.33
C GLY A 4 -2.78 19.10 27.93
N ARG A 5 -3.45 19.71 26.95
CA ARG A 5 -4.58 19.06 26.27
C ARG A 5 -4.00 17.94 25.40
N SER A 6 -4.20 16.69 25.81
CA SER A 6 -3.97 15.53 24.95
C SER A 6 -4.72 15.71 23.64
N LEU A 7 -4.08 15.38 22.51
CA LEU A 7 -4.77 15.36 21.21
C LEU A 7 -6.04 14.50 21.33
N PRO A 8 -7.21 14.98 20.88
CA PRO A 8 -8.42 14.17 20.88
C PRO A 8 -8.18 12.89 20.05
N PRO A 9 -8.78 11.75 20.45
CA PRO A 9 -8.50 10.44 19.84
C PRO A 9 -8.91 10.34 18.37
N GLY A 10 -9.61 11.36 17.83
CA GLY A 10 -10.05 11.42 16.44
C GLY A 10 -8.91 11.26 15.44
N VAL A 11 -7.77 11.94 15.63
CA VAL A 11 -6.66 11.87 14.67
C VAL A 11 -6.01 10.47 14.60
N PRO A 12 -5.60 9.84 15.73
CA PRO A 12 -5.08 8.47 15.67
C PRO A 12 -6.12 7.46 15.17
N ALA A 13 -7.40 7.63 15.49
CA ALA A 13 -8.47 6.79 14.95
C ALA A 13 -8.59 6.93 13.42
N THR A 14 -8.55 8.15 12.88
CA THR A 14 -8.53 8.39 11.43
C THR A 14 -7.30 7.77 10.76
N ALA A 15 -6.13 7.84 11.39
CA ALA A 15 -4.92 7.18 10.87
C ALA A 15 -5.09 5.66 10.77
N ILE A 16 -5.64 5.03 11.82
CA ILE A 16 -5.90 3.58 11.85
C ILE A 16 -6.91 3.17 10.76
N ILE A 17 -8.03 3.91 10.64
CA ILE A 17 -9.06 3.65 9.64
C ILE A 17 -8.49 3.78 8.22
N THR A 18 -7.79 4.87 7.93
CA THR A 18 -7.21 5.11 6.60
C THR A 18 -6.14 4.07 6.26
N GLY A 19 -5.29 3.67 7.21
CA GLY A 19 -4.30 2.60 7.03
C GLY A 19 -4.94 1.23 6.77
N THR A 20 -5.98 0.87 7.52
CA THR A 20 -6.70 -0.40 7.33
C THR A 20 -7.42 -0.43 5.99
N PHE A 21 -8.10 0.66 5.63
CA PHE A 21 -8.78 0.80 4.34
C PHE A 21 -7.79 0.73 3.16
N LEU A 22 -6.66 1.43 3.26
CA LEU A 22 -5.59 1.37 2.27
C LEU A 22 -5.10 -0.07 2.07
N SER A 23 -4.80 -0.79 3.17
CA SER A 23 -4.41 -2.19 3.10
C SER A 23 -5.48 -3.05 2.42
N GLY A 24 -6.74 -2.90 2.80
CA GLY A 24 -7.85 -3.67 2.24
C GLY A 24 -8.01 -3.43 0.74
N ALA A 25 -7.99 -2.18 0.30
CA ALA A 25 -8.03 -1.81 -1.11
C ALA A 25 -6.86 -2.40 -1.90
N MET A 26 -5.66 -2.38 -1.33
CA MET A 26 -4.47 -3.00 -1.93
C MET A 26 -4.59 -4.53 -2.02
N MET A 27 -5.06 -5.18 -0.96
CA MET A 27 -5.25 -6.63 -0.91
C MET A 27 -6.29 -7.08 -1.93
N GLY A 28 -7.34 -6.29 -2.19
CA GLY A 28 -8.33 -6.57 -3.24
C GLY A 28 -7.69 -6.72 -4.63
N LEU A 29 -6.63 -5.98 -4.94
CA LEU A 29 -5.91 -6.13 -6.20
C LEU A 29 -5.24 -7.51 -6.30
N SER A 30 -4.60 -7.97 -5.23
CA SER A 30 -3.87 -9.23 -5.23
C SER A 30 -4.78 -10.45 -5.04
N LEU A 31 -5.86 -10.33 -4.27
CA LEU A 31 -6.75 -11.42 -3.91
C LEU A 31 -7.95 -11.58 -4.86
N MET A 32 -8.32 -10.54 -5.61
CA MET A 32 -9.45 -10.59 -6.53
C MET A 32 -9.04 -10.23 -7.95
N ALA A 33 -8.42 -9.07 -8.18
CA ALA A 33 -8.12 -8.61 -9.54
C ALA A 33 -7.08 -9.50 -10.25
N VAL A 34 -6.02 -9.92 -9.55
CA VAL A 34 -4.99 -10.81 -10.14
C VAL A 34 -5.58 -12.18 -10.52
N PRO A 35 -6.29 -12.92 -9.63
CA PRO A 35 -6.96 -14.16 -10.03
C PRO A 35 -7.93 -13.97 -11.21
N LEU A 36 -8.72 -12.89 -11.20
CA LEU A 36 -9.64 -12.55 -12.30
C LEU A 36 -8.87 -12.42 -13.62
N PHE A 37 -7.73 -11.71 -13.63
CA PHE A 37 -6.92 -11.57 -14.84
C PHE A 37 -6.38 -12.91 -15.33
N LEU A 38 -5.91 -13.75 -14.42
CA LEU A 38 -5.35 -15.06 -14.75
C LEU A 38 -6.40 -16.01 -15.34
N ASP A 39 -7.63 -15.96 -14.85
CA ASP A 39 -8.72 -16.86 -15.21
C ASP A 39 -9.46 -16.43 -16.50
N THR A 40 -9.62 -15.12 -16.71
CA THR A 40 -10.51 -14.61 -17.78
C THR A 40 -9.79 -14.15 -19.04
N ASN A 41 -8.48 -13.88 -18.99
CA ASN A 41 -7.76 -13.42 -20.18
C ASN A 41 -7.29 -14.61 -21.02
N THR A 42 -7.66 -14.60 -22.30
CA THR A 42 -7.18 -15.56 -23.33
C THR A 42 -6.11 -14.96 -24.24
N GLU A 43 -5.89 -13.65 -24.18
CA GLU A 43 -4.97 -12.91 -25.05
C GLU A 43 -3.93 -12.14 -24.24
N SER A 44 -2.65 -12.29 -24.60
CA SER A 44 -1.51 -11.58 -24.01
C SER A 44 -1.71 -10.06 -23.96
N ALA A 45 -2.20 -9.49 -25.07
CA ALA A 45 -2.40 -8.07 -25.24
C ALA A 45 -3.47 -7.52 -24.30
N HIS A 46 -4.58 -8.24 -24.17
CA HIS A 46 -5.68 -7.83 -23.30
C HIS A 46 -5.23 -7.83 -21.84
N MET A 47 -4.55 -8.89 -21.40
CA MET A 47 -4.08 -9.03 -20.01
C MET A 47 -3.07 -7.94 -19.62
N LEU A 48 -2.10 -7.66 -20.48
CA LEU A 48 -1.10 -6.61 -20.23
C LEU A 48 -1.72 -5.22 -20.18
N ASN A 49 -2.70 -4.93 -21.05
CA ASN A 49 -3.44 -3.68 -21.00
C ASN A 49 -4.24 -3.56 -19.70
N GLN A 50 -4.95 -4.61 -19.27
CA GLN A 50 -5.67 -4.61 -17.99
C GLN A 50 -4.73 -4.37 -16.81
N TRP A 51 -3.61 -5.08 -16.75
CA TRP A 51 -2.59 -4.89 -15.71
C TRP A 51 -2.03 -3.47 -15.71
N ALA A 52 -1.66 -2.92 -16.87
CA ALA A 52 -1.10 -1.58 -16.99
C ALA A 52 -2.10 -0.50 -16.54
N ARG A 53 -3.39 -0.66 -16.89
CA ARG A 53 -4.45 0.23 -16.41
C ARG A 53 -4.70 0.09 -14.91
N LEU A 54 -4.71 -1.13 -14.38
CA LEU A 54 -4.83 -1.36 -12.94
C LEU A 54 -3.69 -0.67 -12.18
N TYR A 55 -2.45 -0.82 -12.65
CA TYR A 55 -1.28 -0.13 -12.09
C TYR A 55 -1.45 1.39 -12.19
N HIS A 56 -1.90 1.90 -13.34
CA HIS A 56 -2.11 3.33 -13.55
C HIS A 56 -3.05 3.95 -12.49
N TYR A 57 -4.17 3.31 -12.18
CA TYR A 57 -5.04 3.83 -11.11
C TYR A 57 -4.43 3.62 -9.71
N GLY A 58 -3.80 2.47 -9.47
CA GLY A 58 -3.21 2.13 -8.19
C GLY A 58 -2.07 3.06 -7.76
N HIS A 59 -1.14 3.39 -8.67
CA HIS A 59 0.03 4.22 -8.32
C HIS A 59 -0.31 5.70 -8.05
N LEU A 60 -1.45 6.20 -8.56
CA LEU A 60 -1.92 7.56 -8.26
C LEU A 60 -2.56 7.64 -6.88
N LEU A 61 -3.41 6.67 -6.54
CA LEU A 61 -4.24 6.72 -5.34
C LEU A 61 -3.51 6.17 -4.10
N LEU A 62 -2.92 4.98 -4.20
CA LEU A 62 -2.49 4.20 -3.03
C LEU A 62 -1.26 4.81 -2.32
N PRO A 63 -0.22 5.30 -3.03
CA PRO A 63 0.88 6.02 -2.39
C PRO A 63 0.47 7.32 -1.73
N THR A 64 -0.43 8.07 -2.35
CA THR A 64 -0.97 9.32 -1.78
C THR A 64 -1.67 9.03 -0.45
N MET A 65 -2.52 8.00 -0.39
CA MET A 65 -3.16 7.58 0.86
C MET A 65 -2.14 7.16 1.93
N SER A 66 -1.09 6.41 1.57
CA SER A 66 -0.04 6.01 2.51
C SER A 66 0.69 7.21 3.13
N VAL A 67 1.02 8.22 2.30
CA VAL A 67 1.63 9.47 2.77
C VAL A 67 0.69 10.19 3.73
N VAL A 68 -0.59 10.35 3.38
CA VAL A 68 -1.59 11.00 4.25
C VAL A 68 -1.74 10.24 5.57
N THR A 69 -1.88 8.92 5.56
CA THR A 69 -1.94 8.09 6.78
C THR A 69 -0.68 8.26 7.63
N SER A 70 0.51 8.26 7.02
CA SER A 70 1.78 8.48 7.74
C SER A 70 1.85 9.88 8.36
N LEU A 71 1.35 10.91 7.69
CA LEU A 71 1.31 12.27 8.24
C LEU A 71 0.36 12.38 9.44
N LEU A 72 -0.79 11.70 9.42
CA LEU A 72 -1.71 11.65 10.56
C LEU A 72 -1.05 10.99 11.79
N TYR A 73 -0.29 9.90 11.56
CA TYR A 73 0.53 9.28 12.60
C TYR A 73 1.64 10.21 13.10
N GLY A 74 2.33 10.90 12.21
CA GLY A 74 3.37 11.88 12.54
C GLY A 74 2.82 13.05 13.36
N TYR A 75 1.66 13.58 13.00
CA TYR A 75 0.97 14.63 13.74
C TYR A 75 0.59 14.17 15.15
N THR A 76 0.04 12.95 15.27
CA THR A 76 -0.26 12.34 16.57
C THR A 76 0.99 12.20 17.42
N ALA A 77 2.07 11.67 16.85
CA ALA A 77 3.35 11.50 17.52
C ALA A 77 3.93 12.84 18.00
N ALA A 78 3.88 13.89 17.16
CA ALA A 78 4.38 15.22 17.50
C ALA A 78 3.60 15.83 18.67
N GLY A 79 2.27 15.79 18.65
CA GLY A 79 1.45 16.32 19.74
C GLY A 79 1.57 15.53 21.05
N LYS A 80 1.74 14.20 20.96
CA LYS A 80 2.04 13.35 22.13
C LYS A 80 3.40 13.71 22.72
N ARG A 81 4.42 13.89 21.88
CA ARG A 81 5.77 14.29 22.30
C ARG A 81 5.78 15.66 23.00
N SER A 82 5.08 16.65 22.47
CA SER A 82 5.00 17.98 23.08
C SER A 82 4.32 17.97 24.45
N SER A 83 3.43 17.01 24.69
CA SER A 83 2.72 16.81 25.97
C SER A 83 3.42 15.80 26.89
N ALA A 84 4.68 15.44 26.61
CA ALA A 84 5.46 14.44 27.35
C ALA A 84 4.77 13.06 27.51
N GLN A 85 3.94 12.68 26.53
CA GLN A 85 3.26 11.38 26.48
C GLN A 85 4.01 10.39 25.57
N SER A 86 3.71 9.10 25.70
CA SER A 86 4.25 8.06 24.81
C SER A 86 3.85 8.32 23.35
N TRP A 87 4.83 8.52 22.47
CA TRP A 87 4.62 8.92 21.08
C TRP A 87 5.27 7.97 20.06
N ILE A 88 6.25 7.18 20.50
CA ILE A 88 7.12 6.35 19.63
C ILE A 88 6.29 5.37 18.80
N ALA A 89 5.26 4.75 19.38
CA ALA A 89 4.42 3.79 18.67
C ALA A 89 3.70 4.41 17.45
N TYR A 90 3.22 5.65 17.55
CA TYR A 90 2.61 6.34 16.41
C TYR A 90 3.65 6.71 15.35
N ALA A 91 4.84 7.16 15.75
CA ALA A 91 5.91 7.43 14.80
C ALA A 91 6.32 6.17 14.03
N VAL A 92 6.48 5.03 14.73
CA VAL A 92 6.76 3.73 14.12
C VAL A 92 5.62 3.30 13.19
N ALA A 93 4.36 3.48 13.60
CA ALA A 93 3.19 3.16 12.76
C ALA A 93 3.22 3.94 11.43
N GLY A 94 3.57 5.23 11.47
CA GLY A 94 3.73 6.06 10.28
C GLY A 94 4.86 5.56 9.37
N VAL A 95 6.05 5.32 9.92
CA VAL A 95 7.20 4.79 9.16
C VAL A 95 6.90 3.44 8.52
N VAL A 96 6.29 2.52 9.27
CA VAL A 96 5.91 1.19 8.76
C VAL A 96 4.88 1.32 7.64
N THR A 97 3.88 2.20 7.78
CA THR A 97 2.91 2.49 6.72
C THR A 97 3.57 2.99 5.45
N LEU A 98 4.56 3.89 5.58
CA LEU A 98 5.27 4.50 4.46
C LEU A 98 6.29 3.56 3.79
N SER A 99 6.76 2.53 4.51
CA SER A 99 7.76 1.55 4.04
C SER A 99 7.34 0.78 2.79
N MET A 100 6.04 0.77 2.47
CA MET A 100 5.52 0.20 1.24
C MET A 100 6.04 0.90 -0.03
N ILE A 101 6.45 2.19 0.06
CA ILE A 101 7.06 2.96 -1.03
C ILE A 101 8.47 2.43 -1.36
N PRO A 102 9.45 2.42 -0.43
CA PRO A 102 10.77 1.85 -0.73
C PRO A 102 10.70 0.38 -1.10
N PHE A 103 9.76 -0.40 -0.55
CA PHE A 103 9.51 -1.77 -1.02
C PHE A 103 9.14 -1.81 -2.52
N THR A 104 8.28 -0.90 -2.97
CA THR A 104 7.91 -0.81 -4.39
C THR A 104 9.13 -0.51 -5.24
N LEU A 105 9.92 0.50 -4.86
CA LEU A 105 11.07 0.97 -5.63
C LEU A 105 12.17 -0.09 -5.73
N LEU A 106 12.43 -0.82 -4.64
CA LEU A 106 13.53 -1.79 -4.57
C LEU A 106 13.14 -3.19 -5.06
N VAL A 107 11.90 -3.62 -4.81
CA VAL A 107 11.47 -5.02 -5.03
C VAL A 107 10.58 -5.15 -6.25
N MET A 108 9.66 -4.22 -6.49
CA MET A 108 8.62 -4.37 -7.52
C MET A 108 8.98 -3.71 -8.85
N VAL A 109 9.76 -2.63 -8.87
CA VAL A 109 10.13 -1.89 -10.09
C VAL A 109 10.68 -2.79 -11.20
N PRO A 110 11.59 -3.76 -10.95
CA PRO A 110 12.08 -4.62 -12.03
C PRO A 110 10.96 -5.40 -12.75
N THR A 111 10.02 -5.99 -12.01
CA THR A 111 8.87 -6.69 -12.60
C THR A 111 7.90 -5.73 -13.27
N ASN A 112 7.66 -4.55 -12.67
CA ASN A 112 6.81 -3.52 -13.28
C ASN A 112 7.37 -3.07 -14.64
N ASN A 113 8.67 -2.80 -14.72
CA ASN A 113 9.33 -2.36 -15.95
C ASN A 113 9.25 -3.44 -17.04
N THR A 114 9.42 -4.71 -16.69
CA THR A 114 9.23 -5.82 -17.63
C THR A 114 7.81 -5.87 -18.17
N LEU A 115 6.79 -5.76 -17.30
CA LEU A 115 5.39 -5.79 -17.73
C LEU A 115 5.02 -4.56 -18.59
N PHE A 116 5.52 -3.37 -18.26
CA PHE A 116 5.32 -2.18 -19.08
C PHE A 116 5.98 -2.29 -20.46
N ARG A 117 7.23 -2.76 -20.50
CA ARG A 117 7.94 -2.99 -21.77
C ARG A 117 7.15 -3.94 -22.67
N LEU A 118 6.66 -5.06 -22.12
CA LEU A 118 5.85 -6.02 -22.88
C LEU A 118 4.52 -5.41 -23.35
N ALA A 119 3.88 -4.59 -22.51
CA ALA A 119 2.64 -3.90 -22.88
C ALA A 119 2.84 -2.92 -24.04
N ASP A 120 4.03 -2.31 -24.15
CA ASP A 120 4.37 -1.41 -25.26
C ASP A 120 4.80 -2.18 -26.52
N GLU A 121 5.59 -3.25 -26.37
CA GLU A 121 6.01 -4.11 -27.50
C GLU A 121 4.82 -4.78 -28.21
N ILE A 122 3.80 -5.18 -27.46
CA ILE A 122 2.56 -5.75 -28.04
C ILE A 122 1.82 -4.72 -28.88
N LYS A 123 1.77 -3.45 -28.48
CA LYS A 123 1.08 -2.40 -29.27
C LYS A 123 1.76 -2.17 -30.62
N SER A 124 3.07 -2.44 -30.69
CA SER A 124 3.87 -2.35 -31.92
C SER A 124 3.96 -3.66 -32.71
N ASP A 125 3.20 -4.70 -32.34
CA ASP A 125 3.26 -6.04 -32.94
C ASP A 125 4.68 -6.66 -32.92
N ALA A 126 5.50 -6.24 -31.93
CA ALA A 126 6.90 -6.62 -31.80
C ALA A 126 7.13 -7.70 -30.72
N ALA A 127 6.10 -8.04 -29.96
CA ALA A 127 6.20 -8.97 -28.85
C ALA A 127 6.03 -10.43 -29.29
N VAL A 128 6.98 -11.28 -28.88
CA VAL A 128 6.93 -12.75 -29.08
C VAL A 128 6.51 -13.48 -27.80
N THR A 129 6.16 -12.75 -26.73
CA THR A 129 5.91 -13.31 -25.39
C THR A 129 4.56 -14.01 -25.32
N THR A 130 4.56 -15.23 -24.78
CA THR A 130 3.35 -16.05 -24.63
C THR A 130 2.49 -15.60 -23.45
N LEU A 131 1.20 -15.92 -23.49
CA LEU A 131 0.27 -15.65 -22.39
C LEU A 131 0.77 -16.26 -21.07
N GLY A 132 1.30 -17.49 -21.10
CA GLY A 132 1.82 -18.17 -19.91
C GLY A 132 2.96 -17.41 -19.23
N GLN A 133 3.86 -16.80 -20.00
CA GLN A 133 4.95 -15.97 -19.45
C GLN A 133 4.41 -14.68 -18.79
N ILE A 134 3.37 -14.08 -19.38
CA ILE A 134 2.70 -12.90 -18.80
C ILE A 134 1.97 -13.29 -17.51
N GLN A 135 1.27 -14.42 -17.49
CA GLN A 135 0.60 -14.95 -16.30
C GLN A 135 1.59 -15.18 -15.15
N GLU A 136 2.78 -15.72 -15.44
CA GLU A 136 3.83 -15.88 -14.43
C GLU A 136 4.29 -14.53 -13.85
N LEU A 137 4.54 -13.54 -14.72
CA LEU A 137 4.94 -12.19 -14.29
C LEU A 137 3.85 -11.50 -13.45
N VAL A 138 2.58 -11.59 -13.87
CA VAL A 138 1.44 -11.02 -13.14
C VAL A 138 1.22 -11.75 -11.80
N THR A 139 1.41 -13.06 -11.76
CA THR A 139 1.36 -13.85 -10.51
C THR A 139 2.45 -13.41 -9.55
N ARG A 140 3.70 -13.28 -10.05
CA ARG A 140 4.83 -12.79 -9.25
C ARG A 140 4.57 -11.38 -8.74
N TRP A 141 4.09 -10.48 -9.61
CA TRP A 141 3.70 -9.13 -9.23
C TRP A 141 2.64 -9.14 -8.13
N GLY A 142 1.59 -9.96 -8.28
CA GLY A 142 0.50 -10.11 -7.31
C GLY A 142 0.99 -10.53 -5.93
N ARG A 143 1.93 -11.48 -5.86
CA ARG A 143 2.56 -11.92 -4.59
C ARG A 143 3.35 -10.80 -3.91
N MET A 144 4.18 -10.08 -4.65
CA MET A 144 4.93 -8.94 -4.10
C MET A 144 4.00 -7.81 -3.66
N HIS A 145 2.95 -7.54 -4.45
CA HIS A 145 1.94 -6.56 -4.13
C HIS A 145 1.16 -6.91 -2.84
N PHE A 146 0.85 -8.19 -2.65
CA PHE A 146 0.23 -8.67 -1.40
C PHE A 146 1.14 -8.40 -0.20
N ILE A 147 2.43 -8.77 -0.28
CA ILE A 147 3.39 -8.48 0.79
C ILE A 147 3.46 -6.98 1.09
N ARG A 148 3.52 -6.15 0.04
CA ARG A 148 3.51 -4.69 0.17
C ARG A 148 2.28 -4.17 0.91
N SER A 149 1.12 -4.77 0.68
CA SER A 149 -0.15 -4.36 1.32
C SER A 149 -0.17 -4.59 2.83
N LEU A 150 0.68 -5.48 3.36
CA LEU A 150 0.76 -5.73 4.80
C LEU A 150 1.36 -4.55 5.58
N SER A 151 2.14 -3.69 4.92
CA SER A 151 2.79 -2.54 5.58
C SER A 151 1.78 -1.57 6.23
N PRO A 152 0.78 -1.01 5.52
CA PRO A 152 -0.24 -0.18 6.16
C PRO A 152 -1.09 -0.93 7.20
N LEU A 153 -1.30 -2.24 7.05
CA LEU A 153 -1.99 -3.05 8.06
C LEU A 153 -1.19 -3.17 9.36
N VAL A 154 0.10 -3.47 9.27
CA VAL A 154 0.98 -3.53 10.46
C VAL A 154 1.05 -2.16 11.13
N GLY A 155 1.14 -1.07 10.35
CA GLY A 155 1.04 0.30 10.86
C GLY A 155 -0.26 0.53 11.63
N ALA A 156 -1.41 0.15 11.06
CA ALA A 156 -2.71 0.24 11.71
C ALA A 156 -2.78 -0.56 13.03
N ILE A 157 -2.24 -1.79 13.07
CA ILE A 157 -2.19 -2.62 14.27
C ILE A 157 -1.34 -1.97 15.37
N ILE A 158 -0.17 -1.41 15.02
CA ILE A 158 0.68 -0.69 15.97
C ILE A 158 -0.06 0.53 16.54
N GLY A 159 -0.67 1.33 15.67
CA GLY A 159 -1.46 2.50 16.06
C GLY A 159 -2.65 2.14 16.95
N LEU A 160 -3.38 1.09 16.62
CA LEU A 160 -4.52 0.60 17.41
C LEU A 160 -4.08 0.13 18.79
N ARG A 161 -2.99 -0.63 18.88
CA ARG A 161 -2.43 -1.06 20.17
C ARG A 161 -1.99 0.12 21.03
N ALA A 162 -1.43 1.17 20.43
CA ALA A 162 -1.09 2.39 21.14
C ALA A 162 -2.34 3.09 21.68
N LEU A 163 -3.36 3.27 20.84
CA LEU A 163 -4.61 3.93 21.22
C LEU A 163 -5.36 3.17 22.33
N MET A 164 -5.44 1.84 22.26
CA MET A 164 -6.10 1.04 23.30
C MET A 164 -5.40 1.14 24.65
N LYS A 165 -4.06 1.22 24.67
CA LYS A 165 -3.30 1.41 25.92
C LYS A 165 -3.57 2.75 26.58
N GLU A 166 -3.95 3.77 25.81
CA GLU A 166 -4.29 5.09 26.34
C GLU A 166 -5.71 5.13 26.92
N GLY A 167 -6.64 4.32 26.41
CA GLY A 167 -8.01 4.25 26.92
C GLY A 167 -8.20 3.28 28.09
N ALA A 168 -7.20 2.45 28.39
CA ALA A 168 -7.19 1.49 29.49
C ALA A 168 -6.55 2.04 30.78
N VAL A 169 -6.09 3.30 30.76
CA VAL A 169 -5.46 4.05 31.86
C VAL A 169 -6.34 5.24 32.20
#